data_AF-A0A2D5XC05-F1
#
_entry.id   AF-A0A2D5XC05-F1
#
_cell.length_a   1.000
_cell.length_b   1.000
_cell.length_c   1.000
_cell.angle_alpha   90.00
_cell.angle_beta   90.00
_cell.angle_gamma   90.00
#
_symmetry.space_group_name_H-M   'P 1'
#
loop_
_entity.id
_entity.type
_entity.pdbx_description
1 polymer ?
#
loop_
_entity_poly.entity_id
_entity_poly.type
_entity_poly.pdbx_seq_one_letter_code
_entity_poly.pdbx_strand_id
1 'polypeptide(L)'
;MYKKFYKSHKSQAALEFLTTYAWAFLVILITVGALYYFGVFDFAKFLPQRCLFTSQFECIDFSFVKDPSLSTGEIRLRLNNNIGETINMVSFEVTNDAVDPLSCSFLPLPISDWQQGIEQDIVFSGCSNGVFITGERTEAKITMKYCSPATSGCPKHTVNGKITAIVNEP
;
A
#
# COMPACT_ATOMS: atom_id res chain seq x y z
N MET A 1 -4.67 -54.72 46.92
CA MET A 1 -5.33 -55.11 45.66
C MET A 1 -4.64 -54.36 44.52
N TYR A 2 -3.78 -55.02 43.73
CA TYR A 2 -2.95 -54.36 42.71
C TYR A 2 -3.71 -54.30 41.37
N LYS A 3 -4.01 -53.09 40.87
CA LYS A 3 -4.68 -52.90 39.56
C LYS A 3 -3.66 -53.15 38.45
N LYS A 4 -3.93 -54.14 37.60
CA LYS A 4 -3.11 -54.50 36.43
C LYS A 4 -3.47 -53.57 35.26
N PHE A 5 -2.57 -52.67 34.88
CA PHE A 5 -2.74 -51.82 33.70
C PHE A 5 -2.62 -52.65 32.42
N TYR A 6 -3.68 -52.67 31.61
CA TYR A 6 -3.68 -53.33 30.29
C TYR A 6 -3.02 -52.39 29.26
N LYS A 7 -1.93 -52.84 28.64
CA LYS A 7 -1.17 -52.07 27.64
C LYS A 7 -1.96 -51.98 26.33
N SER A 8 -2.38 -50.77 25.96
CA SER A 8 -3.06 -50.50 24.67
C SER A 8 -2.06 -50.61 23.51
N HIS A 9 -2.09 -51.71 22.76
CA HIS A 9 -1.22 -51.93 21.59
C HIS A 9 -1.56 -51.03 20.38
N LYS A 10 -2.72 -50.37 20.37
CA LYS A 10 -3.18 -49.51 19.26
C LYS A 10 -2.41 -48.18 19.19
N SER A 11 -2.05 -47.61 20.34
CA SER A 11 -1.26 -46.37 20.39
C SER A 11 0.20 -46.57 20.01
N GLN A 12 0.74 -47.78 20.21
CA GLN A 12 2.12 -48.11 19.87
C GLN A 12 2.30 -48.26 18.34
N ALA A 13 1.36 -48.95 17.68
CA ALA A 13 1.37 -49.07 16.22
C ALA A 13 1.24 -47.69 15.53
N ALA A 14 0.39 -46.80 16.04
CA ALA A 14 0.24 -45.45 15.50
C ALA A 14 1.52 -44.60 15.60
N LEU A 15 2.30 -44.76 16.68
CA LEU A 15 3.58 -44.05 16.85
C LEU A 15 4.68 -44.57 15.91
N GLU A 16 4.70 -45.86 15.61
CA GLU A 16 5.63 -46.45 14.64
C GLU A 16 5.33 -45.96 13.20
N PHE A 17 4.06 -45.82 12.83
CA PHE A 17 3.69 -45.22 11.55
C PHE A 17 4.04 -43.72 11.48
N LEU A 18 3.82 -42.95 12.55
CA LEU A 18 4.16 -41.52 12.54
C LEU A 18 5.68 -41.28 12.42
N THR A 19 6.50 -42.07 13.11
CA THR A 19 7.96 -41.91 13.11
C THR A 19 8.62 -42.32 11.79
N THR A 20 8.08 -43.31 11.09
CA THR A 20 8.60 -43.74 9.77
C THR A 20 8.38 -42.71 8.66
N TYR A 21 7.38 -41.83 8.79
CA TYR A 21 7.17 -40.71 7.87
C TYR A 21 7.67 -39.37 8.43
N ALA A 22 8.16 -39.33 9.67
CA ALA A 22 8.63 -38.09 10.30
C ALA A 22 9.77 -37.42 9.53
N TRP A 23 10.67 -38.21 8.93
CA TRP A 23 11.75 -37.67 8.08
C TRP A 23 11.19 -36.97 6.83
N ALA A 24 10.07 -37.45 6.27
CA ALA A 24 9.44 -36.82 5.12
C ALA A 24 8.87 -35.44 5.50
N PHE A 25 8.25 -35.33 6.68
CA PHE A 25 7.81 -34.03 7.21
C PHE A 25 8.97 -33.07 7.47
N LEU A 26 10.10 -33.57 7.98
CA LEU A 26 11.31 -32.75 8.18
C LEU A 26 11.77 -32.14 6.85
N VAL A 27 11.89 -32.95 5.80
CA VAL A 27 12.28 -32.48 4.46
C VAL A 27 11.29 -31.43 3.92
N ILE A 28 9.98 -31.65 4.10
CA ILE A 28 8.95 -30.69 3.67
C ILE A 28 9.12 -29.36 4.41
N LEU A 29 9.28 -29.38 5.73
CA LEU A 29 9.45 -28.16 6.53
C LEU A 29 10.72 -27.40 6.15
N ILE A 30 11.85 -28.09 5.92
CA ILE A 30 13.08 -27.46 5.42
C ILE A 30 12.84 -26.82 4.06
N THR A 31 12.15 -27.51 3.15
CA THR A 31 11.88 -27.01 1.81
C THR A 31 11.00 -25.76 1.85
N VAL A 32 9.92 -25.77 2.64
CA VAL A 32 9.05 -24.60 2.83
C VAL A 32 9.82 -23.44 3.48
N GLY A 33 10.67 -23.73 4.48
CA GLY A 33 11.54 -22.73 5.10
C GLY A 33 12.52 -22.10 4.11
N ALA A 34 13.12 -22.91 3.24
CA ALA A 34 14.00 -22.44 2.17
C ALA A 34 13.25 -21.56 1.16
N LEU A 35 12.05 -21.96 0.73
CA LEU A 35 11.22 -21.16 -0.18
C LEU A 35 10.79 -19.83 0.45
N TYR A 36 10.50 -19.82 1.75
CA TYR A 36 10.21 -18.60 2.50
C TYR A 36 11.44 -17.69 2.59
N TYR A 37 12.62 -18.25 2.88
CA TYR A 37 13.88 -17.50 2.92
C TYR A 37 14.22 -16.85 1.57
N PHE A 38 13.98 -17.56 0.45
CA PHE A 38 14.18 -17.01 -0.89
C PHE A 38 13.07 -16.05 -1.35
N GLY A 39 12.06 -15.77 -0.52
CA GLY A 39 10.99 -14.83 -0.85
C GLY A 39 10.06 -15.30 -1.97
N VAL A 40 9.98 -16.61 -2.24
CA VAL A 40 9.10 -17.17 -3.29
C VAL A 40 7.62 -16.84 -3.04
N PHE A 41 7.25 -16.63 -1.77
CA PHE A 41 5.91 -16.24 -1.38
C PHE A 41 5.65 -14.73 -1.40
N ASP A 42 6.63 -13.91 -1.79
CA ASP A 42 6.43 -12.46 -1.96
C ASP A 42 5.81 -12.15 -3.33
N PHE A 43 4.54 -12.53 -3.47
CA PHE A 43 3.77 -12.28 -4.68
C PHE A 43 3.47 -10.78 -4.89
N ALA A 44 3.60 -9.94 -3.85
CA ALA A 44 3.30 -8.52 -3.91
C ALA A 44 4.21 -7.77 -4.91
N LYS A 45 5.44 -8.26 -5.10
CA LYS A 45 6.42 -7.71 -6.06
C LYS A 45 6.02 -7.87 -7.52
N PHE A 46 5.18 -8.85 -7.85
CA PHE A 46 4.73 -9.11 -9.22
C PHE A 46 3.42 -8.43 -9.59
N LEU A 47 2.75 -7.78 -8.63
CA LEU A 47 1.53 -7.04 -8.94
C LEU A 47 1.88 -5.72 -9.64
N PRO A 48 1.20 -5.36 -10.73
CA PRO A 48 1.43 -4.08 -11.38
C PRO A 48 1.16 -2.93 -10.41
N GLN A 49 1.95 -1.87 -10.54
CA GLN A 49 1.69 -0.61 -9.86
C GLN A 49 0.39 -0.01 -10.41
N ARG A 50 -0.40 0.63 -9.55
CA ARG A 50 -1.70 1.20 -9.93
C ARG A 50 -1.92 2.55 -9.28
N CYS A 51 -2.50 3.46 -10.04
CA CYS A 51 -3.05 4.71 -9.56
C CYS A 51 -4.52 4.76 -9.94
N LEU A 52 -5.39 4.71 -8.94
CA LEU A 52 -6.84 4.62 -9.11
C LEU A 52 -7.47 5.89 -8.56
N PHE A 53 -8.04 6.70 -9.43
CA PHE A 53 -8.87 7.85 -9.09
C PHE A 53 -10.26 7.70 -9.70
N THR A 54 -11.22 8.49 -9.22
CA THR A 54 -12.54 8.58 -9.86
C THR A 54 -12.40 9.21 -11.25
N SER A 55 -13.37 9.01 -12.14
CA SER A 55 -13.34 9.50 -13.54
C SER A 55 -13.16 11.02 -13.70
N GLN A 56 -13.30 11.76 -12.60
CA GLN A 56 -13.10 13.21 -12.49
C GLN A 56 -11.62 13.60 -12.58
N PHE A 57 -10.72 12.74 -12.11
CA PHE A 57 -9.28 12.96 -12.15
C PHE A 57 -8.59 11.79 -12.81
N GLU A 58 -7.84 12.07 -13.87
CA GLU A 58 -7.04 11.06 -14.53
C GLU A 58 -5.63 11.09 -13.95
N CYS A 59 -5.11 9.91 -13.60
CA CYS A 59 -3.75 9.78 -13.08
C CYS A 59 -2.81 9.40 -14.21
N ILE A 60 -1.92 10.33 -14.56
CA ILE A 60 -0.99 10.18 -15.69
C ILE A 60 0.29 9.49 -15.23
N ASP A 61 0.83 9.90 -14.08
CA ASP A 61 2.07 9.36 -13.54
C ASP A 61 2.08 9.43 -12.01
N PHE A 62 2.85 8.54 -11.38
CA PHE A 62 2.98 8.47 -9.93
C PHE A 62 4.25 7.74 -9.52
N SER A 63 4.86 8.18 -8.42
CA SER A 63 5.99 7.49 -7.81
C SER A 63 6.07 7.73 -6.30
N PHE A 64 6.59 6.73 -5.60
CA PHE A 64 7.01 6.86 -4.20
C PHE A 64 8.53 6.94 -4.19
N VAL A 65 9.08 7.96 -3.56
CA VAL A 65 10.52 8.17 -3.45
C VAL A 65 10.88 8.22 -1.97
N LYS A 66 11.98 7.57 -1.59
CA LYS A 66 12.52 7.70 -0.23
C LYS A 66 13.51 8.86 -0.20
N ASP A 67 13.33 9.81 0.72
CA ASP A 67 14.32 10.86 0.94
C ASP A 67 15.51 10.27 1.74
N PRO A 68 16.73 10.26 1.18
CA PRO A 68 17.91 9.72 1.86
C PRO A 68 18.32 10.56 3.08
N SER A 69 17.91 11.82 3.16
CA SER A 69 18.38 12.79 4.16
C SER A 69 17.54 12.81 5.43
N LEU A 70 16.25 12.49 5.34
CA LEU A 70 15.27 12.76 6.40
C LEU A 70 14.54 11.54 6.94
N SER A 71 14.86 10.32 6.49
CA SER A 71 14.10 9.09 6.79
C SER A 71 12.60 9.16 6.48
N THR A 72 12.18 10.21 5.76
CA THR A 72 10.81 10.46 5.29
C THR A 72 10.65 10.02 3.83
N GLY A 73 9.41 9.86 3.41
CA GLY A 73 9.08 9.65 2.00
C GLY A 73 8.63 10.91 1.27
N GLU A 74 8.70 10.85 -0.05
CA GLU A 74 8.03 11.74 -0.98
C GLU A 74 7.04 10.93 -1.82
N ILE A 75 5.89 11.53 -2.13
CA ILE A 75 4.92 10.97 -3.07
C ILE A 75 4.74 11.97 -4.19
N ARG A 76 5.07 11.57 -5.41
CA ARG A 76 4.94 12.40 -6.60
C ARG A 76 3.79 11.86 -7.44
N LEU A 77 2.94 12.75 -7.91
CA LEU A 77 1.73 12.43 -8.64
C LEU A 77 1.52 13.46 -9.75
N ARG A 78 1.20 12.99 -10.95
CA ARG A 78 0.72 13.82 -12.04
C ARG A 78 -0.74 13.51 -12.31
N LEU A 79 -1.60 14.48 -12.04
CA LEU A 79 -3.04 14.37 -12.29
C LEU A 79 -3.46 15.28 -13.43
N ASN A 80 -4.48 14.88 -14.17
CA ASN A 80 -5.18 15.68 -15.15
C ASN A 80 -6.63 15.93 -14.69
N ASN A 81 -7.11 17.18 -14.85
CA ASN A 81 -8.49 17.55 -14.55
C ASN A 81 -9.43 17.13 -15.69
N ASN A 82 -10.35 16.19 -15.42
CA ASN A 82 -11.32 15.66 -16.37
C ASN A 82 -12.79 15.98 -15.99
N ILE A 83 -13.03 16.99 -15.14
CA ILE A 83 -14.38 17.34 -14.65
C ILE A 83 -15.21 18.11 -15.69
N GLY A 84 -14.58 18.69 -16.71
CA GLY A 84 -15.27 19.48 -17.74
C GLY A 84 -15.32 20.99 -17.46
N GLU A 85 -14.74 21.43 -16.34
CA GLU A 85 -14.69 22.83 -15.92
C GLU A 85 -13.39 23.11 -15.16
N THR A 86 -13.10 24.40 -14.93
CA THR A 86 -11.97 24.81 -14.09
C THR A 86 -12.30 24.55 -12.63
N ILE A 87 -11.34 24.07 -11.85
CA ILE A 87 -11.54 23.74 -10.43
C ILE A 87 -10.51 24.43 -9.53
N ASN A 88 -10.89 24.63 -8.27
CA ASN A 88 -10.00 25.07 -7.20
C ASN A 88 -9.83 23.95 -6.18
N MET A 89 -8.59 23.54 -5.91
CA MET A 89 -8.25 22.54 -4.90
C MET A 89 -8.15 23.19 -3.54
N VAL A 90 -8.96 22.73 -2.59
CA VAL A 90 -9.07 23.27 -1.24
C VAL A 90 -8.11 22.56 -0.29
N SER A 91 -8.05 21.23 -0.36
CA SER A 91 -7.20 20.44 0.53
C SER A 91 -6.78 19.13 -0.10
N PHE A 92 -5.59 18.69 0.26
CA PHE A 92 -5.11 17.32 0.04
C PHE A 92 -4.83 16.67 1.39
N GLU A 93 -5.20 15.42 1.50
CA GLU A 93 -4.94 14.57 2.67
C GLU A 93 -4.42 13.23 2.15
N VAL A 94 -3.34 12.74 2.75
CA VAL A 94 -2.76 11.45 2.41
C VAL A 94 -2.81 10.59 3.66
N THR A 95 -3.29 9.35 3.52
CA THR A 95 -3.43 8.37 4.60
C THR A 95 -3.11 6.96 4.07
N ASN A 96 -3.11 5.96 4.95
CA ASN A 96 -3.05 4.54 4.59
C ASN A 96 -3.88 3.72 5.60
N ASP A 97 -3.93 2.39 5.42
CA ASP A 97 -4.64 1.47 6.33
C ASP A 97 -3.79 1.01 7.53
N ALA A 98 -2.68 1.71 7.84
CA ALA A 98 -1.82 1.35 8.97
C ALA A 98 -2.43 1.81 10.30
N VAL A 99 -1.95 1.20 11.40
CA VAL A 99 -2.34 1.54 12.77
C VAL A 99 -2.01 3.01 13.09
N ASP A 100 -0.80 3.43 12.72
CA ASP A 100 -0.42 4.85 12.67
C ASP A 100 -0.50 5.32 11.22
N PRO A 101 -1.47 6.15 10.86
CA PRO A 101 -1.69 6.51 9.48
C PRO A 101 -0.54 7.35 8.93
N LEU A 102 -0.18 7.07 7.67
CA LEU A 102 0.70 7.90 6.86
C LEU A 102 0.22 9.36 6.91
N SER A 103 1.13 10.31 7.18
CA SER A 103 0.83 11.74 7.09
C SER A 103 1.93 12.46 6.32
N CYS A 104 1.54 13.31 5.37
CA CYS A 104 2.46 14.04 4.50
C CYS A 104 2.09 15.52 4.46
N SER A 105 3.08 16.37 4.17
CA SER A 105 2.85 17.78 3.87
C SER A 105 2.74 18.00 2.36
N PHE A 106 1.89 18.94 1.96
CA PHE A 106 1.73 19.36 0.56
C PHE A 106 1.84 20.88 0.47
N LEU A 107 2.69 21.36 -0.44
CA LEU A 107 2.86 22.78 -0.74
C LEU A 107 3.10 22.92 -2.26
N PRO A 108 2.49 23.91 -2.93
CA PRO A 108 1.64 24.98 -2.39
C PRO A 108 0.13 24.65 -2.33
N LEU A 109 -0.57 25.24 -1.35
CA LEU A 109 -2.04 25.22 -1.20
C LEU A 109 -2.59 26.64 -1.10
N PRO A 110 -3.82 26.92 -1.59
CA PRO A 110 -4.62 26.09 -2.51
C PRO A 110 -4.11 26.16 -3.97
N ILE A 111 -4.41 25.14 -4.77
CA ILE A 111 -4.26 25.25 -6.23
C ILE A 111 -5.52 25.94 -6.76
N SER A 112 -5.35 27.09 -7.40
CA SER A 112 -6.45 27.83 -8.03
C SER A 112 -6.37 27.76 -9.55
N ASP A 113 -7.51 27.94 -10.21
CA ASP A 113 -7.65 28.01 -11.66
C ASP A 113 -7.10 26.78 -12.40
N TRP A 114 -7.30 25.58 -11.84
CA TRP A 114 -6.90 24.35 -12.52
C TRP A 114 -7.88 24.04 -13.67
N GLN A 115 -7.49 24.46 -14.87
CA GLN A 115 -8.30 24.33 -16.08
C GLN A 115 -8.48 22.85 -16.49
N GLN A 116 -9.57 22.57 -17.20
CA GLN A 116 -9.81 21.24 -17.77
C GLN A 116 -8.68 20.83 -18.73
N GLY A 117 -8.26 19.57 -18.66
CA GLY A 117 -7.26 18.99 -19.55
C GLY A 117 -5.83 19.42 -19.26
N ILE A 118 -5.61 20.24 -18.22
CA ILE A 118 -4.28 20.61 -17.78
C ILE A 118 -3.78 19.60 -16.76
N GLU A 119 -2.56 19.12 -16.98
CA GLU A 119 -1.83 18.27 -16.04
C GLU A 119 -1.23 19.12 -14.91
N GLN A 120 -1.30 18.61 -13.68
CA GLN A 120 -0.68 19.20 -12.51
C GLN A 120 0.21 18.20 -11.80
N ASP A 121 1.42 18.66 -11.47
CA ASP A 121 2.39 17.92 -10.68
C ASP A 121 2.17 18.22 -9.18
N ILE A 122 1.85 17.18 -8.43
CA ILE A 122 1.53 17.23 -7.01
C ILE A 122 2.60 16.43 -6.29
N VAL A 123 3.34 17.10 -5.41
CA VAL A 123 4.42 16.49 -4.62
C VAL A 123 4.10 16.62 -3.14
N PHE A 124 3.92 15.48 -2.50
CA PHE A 124 3.83 15.37 -1.05
C PHE A 124 5.22 15.13 -0.48
N SER A 125 5.62 15.98 0.45
CA SER A 125 6.92 15.91 1.13
C SER A 125 6.76 15.52 2.59
N GLY A 126 7.87 15.13 3.24
CA GLY A 126 7.91 14.90 4.68
C GLY A 126 6.93 13.82 5.14
N CYS A 127 6.68 12.82 4.30
CA CYS A 127 5.75 11.75 4.65
C CYS A 127 6.31 10.90 5.80
N SER A 128 5.58 10.89 6.92
CA SER A 128 5.90 10.18 8.16
C SER A 128 4.90 9.05 8.43
N ASN A 129 5.29 8.07 9.25
CA ASN A 129 4.46 6.95 9.74
C ASN A 129 3.96 5.94 8.68
N GLY A 130 4.25 6.16 7.39
CA GLY A 130 4.25 5.10 6.38
C GLY A 130 5.65 4.50 6.26
N VAL A 131 5.76 3.18 6.26
CA VAL A 131 7.05 2.50 6.10
C VAL A 131 7.52 2.68 4.64
N PHE A 132 8.40 3.65 4.39
CA PHE A 132 9.08 3.85 3.11
C PHE A 132 10.36 3.01 3.07
N ILE A 133 10.21 1.72 2.82
CA ILE A 133 11.34 0.82 2.54
C ILE A 133 11.53 0.76 1.03
N THR A 134 12.71 1.14 0.57
CA THR A 134 13.11 1.02 -0.83
C THR A 134 12.92 -0.42 -1.33
N GLY A 135 12.32 -0.59 -2.51
CA GLY A 135 12.06 -1.89 -3.11
C GLY A 135 10.85 -2.62 -2.55
N GLU A 136 10.24 -2.10 -1.48
CA GLU A 136 8.99 -2.61 -0.95
C GLU A 136 7.80 -1.86 -1.53
N ARG A 137 6.65 -2.54 -1.58
CA ARG A 137 5.41 -1.99 -2.09
C ARG A 137 4.68 -1.25 -0.97
N THR A 138 4.26 -0.03 -1.27
CA THR A 138 3.52 0.82 -0.34
C THR A 138 2.21 1.26 -0.98
N GLU A 139 1.19 1.44 -0.14
CA GLU A 139 -0.10 2.00 -0.51
C GLU A 139 -0.29 3.36 0.14
N ALA A 140 -0.83 4.30 -0.62
CA ALA A 140 -1.34 5.57 -0.12
C ALA A 140 -2.76 5.83 -0.62
N LYS A 141 -3.61 6.31 0.27
CA LYS A 141 -4.95 6.82 0.00
C LYS A 141 -4.88 8.33 -0.01
N ILE A 142 -5.37 8.93 -1.08
CA ILE A 142 -5.34 10.39 -1.27
C ILE A 142 -6.77 10.87 -1.26
N THR A 143 -7.11 11.72 -0.31
CA THR A 143 -8.41 12.39 -0.23
C THR A 143 -8.22 13.84 -0.59
N MET A 144 -8.90 14.26 -1.65
CA MET A 144 -8.83 15.61 -2.19
C MET A 144 -10.17 16.29 -2.03
N LYS A 145 -10.16 17.59 -1.73
CA LYS A 145 -11.38 18.40 -1.75
C LYS A 145 -11.22 19.52 -2.77
N TYR A 146 -12.17 19.64 -3.67
CA TYR A 146 -12.20 20.69 -4.69
C TYR A 146 -13.52 21.43 -4.70
N CYS A 147 -13.57 22.60 -5.31
CA CYS A 147 -14.82 23.24 -5.70
C CYS A 147 -14.70 23.89 -7.08
N SER A 148 -15.81 23.93 -7.81
CA SER A 148 -15.89 24.67 -9.08
C SER A 148 -16.25 26.13 -8.79
N PRO A 149 -15.41 27.11 -9.20
CA PRO A 149 -15.71 28.53 -9.05
C PRO A 149 -16.90 28.97 -9.93
N ALA A 150 -17.27 28.20 -10.95
CA ALA A 150 -18.45 28.49 -11.77
C ALA A 150 -19.77 28.26 -11.00
N THR A 151 -19.75 27.45 -9.94
CA THR A 151 -20.93 27.17 -9.11
C THR A 151 -21.06 28.17 -7.97
N SER A 152 -22.23 28.79 -7.83
CA SER A 152 -22.50 29.75 -6.75
C SER A 152 -22.29 29.11 -5.37
N GLY A 153 -21.48 29.76 -4.53
CA GLY A 153 -21.17 29.27 -3.18
C GLY A 153 -20.07 28.21 -3.09
N CYS A 154 -19.42 27.83 -4.20
CA CYS A 154 -18.27 26.89 -4.26
C CYS A 154 -18.43 25.67 -3.33
N PRO A 155 -19.46 24.80 -3.55
CA PRO A 155 -19.65 23.61 -2.73
C PRO A 155 -18.41 22.70 -2.79
N LYS A 156 -17.97 22.21 -1.63
CA LYS A 156 -16.78 21.36 -1.52
C LYS A 156 -17.12 19.92 -1.86
N HIS A 157 -16.55 19.41 -2.94
CA HIS A 157 -16.64 18.02 -3.36
C HIS A 157 -15.41 17.26 -2.87
N THR A 158 -15.61 16.02 -2.41
CA THR A 158 -14.52 15.16 -1.94
C THR A 158 -14.29 14.02 -2.94
N VAL A 159 -13.03 13.78 -3.29
CA VAL A 159 -12.60 12.69 -4.16
C VAL A 159 -11.55 11.87 -3.46
N ASN A 160 -11.67 10.56 -3.60
CA ASN A 160 -10.69 9.61 -3.07
C ASN A 160 -9.95 8.96 -4.23
N GLY A 161 -8.64 8.88 -4.09
CA GLY A 161 -7.74 8.11 -4.92
C GLY A 161 -6.96 7.10 -4.08
N LYS A 162 -6.50 6.05 -4.73
CA LYS A 162 -5.64 5.03 -4.13
C LYS A 162 -4.47 4.76 -5.07
N ILE A 163 -3.27 4.90 -4.53
CA ILE A 163 -2.03 4.64 -5.24
C ILE A 163 -1.35 3.46 -4.58
N THR A 164 -0.82 2.56 -5.40
CA THR A 164 -0.02 1.44 -4.93
C THR A 164 1.17 1.25 -5.87
N ALA A 165 2.37 1.52 -5.37
CA ALA A 165 3.61 1.39 -6.13
C ALA A 165 4.76 0.91 -5.23
N ILE A 166 5.89 0.59 -5.86
CA ILE A 166 7.13 0.26 -5.17
C ILE A 166 7.85 1.57 -4.84
N VAL A 167 8.45 1.65 -3.65
CA VAL A 167 9.25 2.79 -3.25
C VAL A 167 10.60 2.73 -3.97
N ASN A 168 10.90 3.78 -4.73
CA ASN A 168 12.14 3.92 -5.47
C ASN A 168 13.19 4.68 -4.66
N GLU A 169 14.46 4.47 -5.04
CA GLU A 169 15.55 5.37 -4.67
C GLU A 169 15.37 6.73 -5.37
N PRO A 170 15.86 7.83 -4.76
CA PRO A 170 15.74 9.19 -5.30
C PRO A 170 16.37 9.39 -6.69
#